data_AF-A0A151P4P8-F1
#
_entry.id   AF-A0A151P4P8-F1
#
_cell.length_a   1.000
_cell.length_b   1.000
_cell.length_c   1.000
_cell.angle_alpha   90.00
_cell.angle_beta   90.00
_cell.angle_gamma   90.00
#
_symmetry.space_group_name_H-M   'P 1'
#
loop_
_entity.id
_entity.type
_entity.pdbx_description
1 polymer ?
#
loop_
_entity_poly.entity_id
_entity_poly.type
_entity_poly.pdbx_seq_one_letter_code
_entity_poly.pdbx_strand_id
1 'polypeptide(L)'
;MEGIEDMESLKQENFEGLLRVSELEENIARLEWELEMAQSQKEQAEAKVATLESRAQSGKKEGSKELRSLMAAEAEKARAVEQLIAEEAKKSRQREEKLREMQKRMAVWEKKSPEHDMGEQKEKKLRLEVSKNLIAALQEENRSQATQIESLQESLGIWQERCDQAERLVEELRKKLAENHVQVEETRRVIIREMERMKEYTASHEAQQDQKQSLKAEVEVKTKECGELQARWQRAEEERDQCRKEIQSLKDLLKESTAGETAALREREQRLVQAAQTQREQLSVVAEQLEKQVFWANTVCQEQWQELGTLRATLIEAGEWTERARTIYLKGRANPEIQENIGKRIPKEEKGTMTTEPPETEVVVTGKESVPTIVIRLEREWKRWTEQYALELNSLRERVEELSRRNDVGVIPVSSPV
;
A
#
# COMPACT_ATOMS: atom_id res chain seq x y z
N MET A 1 -59.34 125.82 13.52
CA MET A 1 -58.22 124.92 13.90
C MET A 1 -58.39 123.51 13.36
N GLU A 2 -59.58 123.09 12.92
CA GLU A 2 -59.84 121.75 12.36
C GLU A 2 -59.08 121.38 11.06
N GLY A 3 -58.37 122.32 10.42
CA GLY A 3 -57.61 122.05 9.17
C GLY A 3 -56.13 121.68 9.35
N ILE A 4 -55.58 121.71 10.57
CA ILE A 4 -54.15 121.42 10.80
C ILE A 4 -53.94 119.95 11.18
N GLU A 5 -54.79 119.40 12.06
CA GLU A 5 -54.78 117.98 12.44
C GLU A 5 -54.97 117.07 11.22
N ASP A 6 -55.83 117.48 10.28
CA ASP A 6 -56.06 116.79 9.01
C ASP A 6 -54.78 116.73 8.15
N MET A 7 -53.92 117.76 8.18
CA MET A 7 -52.68 117.78 7.40
C MET A 7 -51.57 116.91 7.99
N GLU A 8 -51.49 116.77 9.31
CA GLU A 8 -50.53 115.87 9.96
C GLU A 8 -50.92 114.40 9.79
N SER A 9 -52.21 114.07 9.94
CA SER A 9 -52.75 112.73 9.68
C SER A 9 -52.34 112.23 8.29
N LEU A 10 -52.48 113.07 7.27
CA LEU A 10 -52.14 112.73 5.88
C LEU A 10 -50.62 112.62 5.62
N LYS A 11 -49.78 113.35 6.36
CA LYS A 11 -48.32 113.17 6.30
C LYS A 11 -47.89 111.85 6.94
N GLN A 12 -48.54 111.45 8.03
CA GLN A 12 -48.27 110.17 8.68
C GLN A 12 -48.74 109.00 7.80
N GLU A 13 -49.94 109.06 7.23
CA GLU A 13 -50.43 108.05 6.28
C GLU A 13 -49.49 107.90 5.06
N ASN A 14 -48.93 109.00 4.55
CA ASN A 14 -48.00 108.97 3.42
C ASN A 14 -46.64 108.32 3.80
N PHE A 15 -46.09 108.62 4.99
CA PHE A 15 -44.88 107.95 5.50
C PHE A 15 -45.09 106.44 5.73
N GLU A 16 -46.23 106.06 6.31
CA GLU A 16 -46.60 104.65 6.43
C GLU A 16 -46.86 103.98 5.07
N GLY A 17 -47.30 104.75 4.08
CA GLY A 17 -47.41 104.33 2.69
C GLY A 17 -46.05 103.98 2.09
N LEU A 18 -45.06 104.89 2.21
CA LEU A 18 -43.70 104.67 1.71
C LEU A 18 -43.00 103.48 2.40
N LEU A 19 -43.17 103.32 3.71
CA LEU A 19 -42.67 102.14 4.44
C LEU A 19 -43.27 100.83 3.89
N ARG A 20 -44.59 100.82 3.66
CA ARG A 20 -45.29 99.67 3.05
C ARG A 20 -44.87 99.40 1.59
N VAL A 21 -44.43 100.42 0.84
CA VAL A 21 -43.82 100.23 -0.50
C VAL A 21 -42.48 99.51 -0.38
N SER A 22 -41.57 100.02 0.45
CA SER A 22 -40.23 99.45 0.62
C SER A 22 -40.27 98.01 1.15
N GLU A 23 -41.18 97.71 2.08
CA GLU A 23 -41.40 96.35 2.60
C GLU A 23 -41.92 95.41 1.50
N LEU A 24 -42.81 95.89 0.62
CA LEU A 24 -43.30 95.09 -0.52
C LEU A 24 -42.20 94.82 -1.55
N GLU A 25 -41.34 95.80 -1.83
CA GLU A 25 -40.22 95.67 -2.77
C GLU A 25 -39.17 94.65 -2.27
N GLU A 26 -38.79 94.70 -1.00
CA GLU A 26 -37.89 93.70 -0.40
C GLU A 26 -38.51 92.29 -0.40
N ASN A 27 -39.80 92.18 -0.08
CA ASN A 27 -40.52 90.92 -0.15
C ASN A 27 -40.67 90.37 -1.58
N ILE A 28 -40.68 91.22 -2.61
CA ILE A 28 -40.68 90.78 -4.02
C ILE A 28 -39.30 90.20 -4.38
N ALA A 29 -38.21 90.92 -4.11
CA ALA A 29 -36.86 90.46 -4.40
C ALA A 29 -36.52 89.11 -3.71
N ARG A 30 -36.97 88.94 -2.46
CA ARG A 30 -36.84 87.68 -1.71
C ARG A 30 -37.58 86.52 -2.37
N LEU A 31 -38.81 86.75 -2.84
CA LEU A 31 -39.60 85.75 -3.55
C LEU A 31 -39.01 85.37 -4.91
N GLU A 32 -38.45 86.33 -5.64
CA GLU A 32 -37.81 86.07 -6.94
C GLU A 32 -36.65 85.09 -6.76
N TRP A 33 -35.84 85.28 -5.72
CA TRP A 33 -34.77 84.34 -5.34
C TRP A 33 -35.30 82.97 -4.87
N GLU A 34 -36.34 82.93 -4.03
CA GLU A 34 -36.97 81.66 -3.61
C GLU A 34 -37.54 80.88 -4.82
N LEU A 35 -38.09 81.58 -5.81
CA LEU A 35 -38.65 81.01 -7.03
C LEU A 35 -37.55 80.49 -7.98
N GLU A 36 -36.43 81.21 -8.11
CA GLU A 36 -35.24 80.73 -8.85
C GLU A 36 -34.66 79.46 -8.21
N MET A 37 -34.53 79.42 -6.88
CA MET A 37 -34.10 78.24 -6.14
C MET A 37 -35.06 77.05 -6.33
N ALA A 38 -36.37 77.29 -6.32
CA ALA A 38 -37.37 76.25 -6.58
C ALA A 38 -37.32 75.72 -8.03
N GLN A 39 -37.07 76.59 -9.02
CA GLN A 39 -36.85 76.19 -10.41
C GLN A 39 -35.60 75.32 -10.56
N SER A 40 -34.48 75.71 -9.96
CA SER A 40 -33.25 74.90 -9.98
C SER A 40 -33.43 73.52 -9.34
N GLN A 41 -34.19 73.42 -8.24
CA GLN A 41 -34.55 72.13 -7.63
C GLN A 41 -35.44 71.28 -8.55
N LYS A 42 -36.39 71.89 -9.27
CA LYS A 42 -37.22 71.19 -10.27
C LYS A 42 -36.35 70.61 -11.39
N GLU A 43 -35.46 71.41 -11.99
CA GLU A 43 -34.54 70.96 -13.04
C GLU A 43 -33.64 69.80 -12.57
N GLN A 44 -33.13 69.87 -11.33
CA GLN A 44 -32.33 68.78 -10.76
C GLN A 44 -33.14 67.49 -10.58
N ALA A 45 -34.42 67.59 -10.17
CA ALA A 45 -35.31 66.44 -10.06
C ALA A 45 -35.64 65.82 -11.44
N GLU A 46 -35.92 66.65 -12.45
CA GLU A 46 -36.17 66.20 -13.82
C GLU A 46 -34.93 65.50 -14.42
N ALA A 47 -33.73 66.05 -14.21
CA ALA A 47 -32.48 65.41 -14.62
C ALA A 47 -32.23 64.05 -13.94
N LYS A 48 -32.58 63.92 -12.65
CA LYS A 48 -32.53 62.63 -11.93
C LYS A 48 -33.53 61.62 -12.51
N VAL A 49 -34.76 62.04 -12.81
CA VAL A 49 -35.78 61.18 -13.44
C VAL A 49 -35.30 60.68 -14.81
N ALA A 50 -34.81 61.57 -15.69
CA ALA A 50 -34.26 61.18 -17.00
C ALA A 50 -33.07 60.21 -16.88
N THR A 51 -32.20 60.41 -15.88
CA THR A 51 -31.09 59.49 -15.58
C THR A 51 -31.60 58.12 -15.14
N LEU A 52 -32.61 58.04 -14.27
CA LEU A 52 -33.22 56.79 -13.85
C LEU A 52 -33.96 56.07 -14.99
N GLU A 53 -34.61 56.82 -15.89
CA GLU A 53 -35.26 56.26 -17.09
C GLU A 53 -34.26 55.62 -18.05
N SER A 54 -33.13 56.28 -18.35
CA SER A 54 -32.08 55.68 -19.20
C SER A 54 -31.45 54.43 -18.56
N ARG A 55 -31.34 54.39 -17.22
CA ARG A 55 -30.92 53.21 -16.45
C ARG A 55 -31.97 52.10 -16.46
N ALA A 56 -33.26 52.43 -16.45
CA ALA A 56 -34.37 51.47 -16.57
C ALA A 56 -34.38 50.78 -17.94
N GLN A 57 -34.06 51.51 -19.02
CA GLN A 57 -34.05 51.01 -20.39
C GLN A 57 -32.84 50.10 -20.69
N SER A 58 -31.73 50.25 -19.97
CA SER A 58 -30.47 49.50 -20.21
C SER A 58 -30.29 48.23 -19.35
N GLY A 59 -31.13 48.00 -18.34
CA GLY A 59 -30.96 46.92 -17.36
C GLY A 59 -31.80 45.65 -17.58
N LYS A 60 -31.17 44.48 -17.58
CA LYS A 60 -31.86 43.17 -17.64
C LYS A 60 -32.70 42.88 -16.38
N LYS A 61 -34.02 43.10 -16.49
CA LYS A 61 -35.19 42.50 -15.79
C LYS A 61 -35.25 42.31 -14.25
N GLU A 62 -34.17 42.25 -13.47
CA GLU A 62 -34.25 41.75 -12.07
C GLU A 62 -34.28 42.85 -10.97
N GLY A 63 -34.07 44.13 -11.32
CA GLY A 63 -34.19 45.29 -10.40
C GLY A 63 -35.45 46.14 -10.59
N SER A 64 -36.45 45.65 -11.32
CA SER A 64 -37.47 46.50 -11.97
C SER A 64 -38.57 47.06 -11.05
N LYS A 65 -38.75 46.57 -9.82
CA LYS A 65 -39.82 47.04 -8.91
C LYS A 65 -39.40 48.27 -8.10
N GLU A 66 -38.27 48.22 -7.41
CA GLU A 66 -37.78 49.35 -6.59
C GLU A 66 -37.47 50.60 -7.44
N LEU A 67 -36.89 50.40 -8.63
CA LEU A 67 -36.63 51.51 -9.56
C LEU A 67 -37.93 52.23 -9.96
N ARG A 68 -39.03 51.47 -10.16
CA ARG A 68 -40.34 52.05 -10.48
C ARG A 68 -40.98 52.79 -9.31
N SER A 69 -40.82 52.32 -8.07
CA SER A 69 -41.27 53.08 -6.90
C SER A 69 -40.46 54.37 -6.67
N LEU A 70 -39.15 54.35 -6.93
CA LEU A 70 -38.32 55.54 -6.84
C LEU A 70 -38.69 56.58 -7.92
N MET A 71 -38.91 56.15 -9.17
CA MET A 71 -39.40 57.04 -10.24
C MET A 71 -40.77 57.65 -9.90
N ALA A 72 -41.70 56.86 -9.35
CA ALA A 72 -43.01 57.37 -8.95
C ALA A 72 -42.91 58.43 -7.84
N ALA A 73 -42.10 58.19 -6.81
CA ALA A 73 -41.88 59.14 -5.72
C ALA A 73 -41.18 60.43 -6.18
N GLU A 74 -40.19 60.34 -7.07
CA GLU A 74 -39.49 61.54 -7.59
C GLU A 74 -40.40 62.36 -8.53
N ALA A 75 -41.23 61.70 -9.35
CA ALA A 75 -42.24 62.36 -10.17
C ALA A 75 -43.35 63.04 -9.32
N GLU A 76 -43.69 62.48 -8.16
CA GLU A 76 -44.62 63.10 -7.21
C GLU A 76 -44.01 64.37 -6.58
N LYS A 77 -42.73 64.33 -6.17
CA LYS A 77 -42.02 65.53 -5.71
C LYS A 77 -41.97 66.62 -6.77
N ALA A 78 -41.67 66.27 -8.03
CA ALA A 78 -41.60 67.24 -9.13
C ALA A 78 -42.94 67.98 -9.33
N ARG A 79 -44.07 67.26 -9.26
CA ARG A 79 -45.41 67.88 -9.29
C ARG A 79 -45.69 68.76 -8.07
N ALA A 80 -45.25 68.37 -6.88
CA ALA A 80 -45.42 69.18 -5.68
C ALA A 80 -44.65 70.51 -5.76
N VAL A 81 -43.40 70.48 -6.27
CA VAL A 81 -42.62 71.70 -6.54
C VAL A 81 -43.31 72.58 -7.59
N GLU A 82 -43.82 71.98 -8.67
CA GLU A 82 -44.55 72.73 -9.72
C GLU A 82 -45.83 73.42 -9.20
N GLN A 83 -46.58 72.77 -8.28
CA GLN A 83 -47.72 73.39 -7.61
C GLN A 83 -47.32 74.56 -6.71
N LEU A 84 -46.20 74.44 -5.99
CA LEU A 84 -45.68 75.54 -5.16
C LEU A 84 -45.25 76.74 -6.00
N ILE A 85 -44.55 76.52 -7.12
CA ILE A 85 -44.18 77.57 -8.08
C ILE A 85 -45.43 78.27 -8.62
N ALA A 86 -46.49 77.52 -8.96
CA ALA A 86 -47.73 78.08 -9.49
C ALA A 86 -48.50 78.94 -8.47
N GLU A 87 -48.60 78.50 -7.21
CA GLU A 87 -49.24 79.32 -6.15
C GLU A 87 -48.39 80.53 -5.76
N GLU A 88 -47.05 80.45 -5.73
CA GLU A 88 -46.24 81.62 -5.41
C GLU A 88 -46.20 82.63 -6.56
N ALA A 89 -46.19 82.19 -7.82
CA ALA A 89 -46.35 83.08 -8.98
C ALA A 89 -47.70 83.84 -8.93
N LYS A 90 -48.76 83.19 -8.45
CA LYS A 90 -50.08 83.80 -8.23
C LYS A 90 -50.08 84.81 -7.08
N LYS A 91 -49.43 84.51 -5.95
CA LYS A 91 -49.24 85.47 -4.85
C LYS A 91 -48.36 86.66 -5.25
N SER A 92 -47.28 86.42 -6.00
CA SER A 92 -46.40 87.47 -6.53
C SER A 92 -47.17 88.47 -7.38
N ARG A 93 -48.00 88.00 -8.34
CA ARG A 93 -48.91 88.86 -9.12
C ARG A 93 -49.84 89.71 -8.25
N GLN A 94 -50.40 89.15 -7.16
CA GLN A 94 -51.23 89.91 -6.22
C GLN A 94 -50.45 90.98 -5.45
N ARG A 95 -49.20 90.68 -5.05
CA ARG A 95 -48.30 91.66 -4.39
C ARG A 95 -47.93 92.79 -5.36
N GLU A 96 -47.59 92.46 -6.60
CA GLU A 96 -47.26 93.43 -7.65
C GLU A 96 -48.45 94.34 -8.00
N GLU A 97 -49.66 93.77 -8.12
CA GLU A 97 -50.88 94.55 -8.38
C GLU A 97 -51.19 95.53 -7.23
N LYS A 98 -51.03 95.08 -5.97
CA LYS A 98 -51.16 95.93 -4.78
C LYS A 98 -50.10 97.04 -4.74
N LEU A 99 -48.86 96.74 -5.13
CA LEU A 99 -47.78 97.73 -5.23
C LEU A 99 -48.12 98.81 -6.27
N ARG A 100 -48.59 98.42 -7.46
CA ARG A 100 -49.05 99.37 -8.50
C ARG A 100 -50.24 100.20 -8.03
N GLU A 101 -51.16 99.65 -7.23
CA GLU A 101 -52.27 100.42 -6.67
C GLU A 101 -51.78 101.47 -5.66
N MET A 102 -50.84 101.10 -4.77
CA MET A 102 -50.20 102.04 -3.86
C MET A 102 -49.43 103.15 -4.58
N GLN A 103 -48.62 102.81 -5.59
CA GLN A 103 -47.91 103.80 -6.41
C GLN A 103 -48.88 104.77 -7.11
N LYS A 104 -50.01 104.28 -7.65
CA LYS A 104 -51.08 105.13 -8.20
C LYS A 104 -51.68 106.06 -7.14
N ARG A 105 -51.90 105.58 -5.91
CA ARG A 105 -52.38 106.43 -4.80
C ARG A 105 -51.35 107.52 -4.48
N MET A 106 -50.07 107.19 -4.31
CA MET A 106 -49.01 108.17 -4.04
C MET A 106 -48.92 109.25 -5.14
N ALA A 107 -49.00 108.89 -6.41
CA ALA A 107 -48.99 109.84 -7.54
C ALA A 107 -50.23 110.74 -7.61
N VAL A 108 -51.36 110.35 -6.99
CA VAL A 108 -52.54 111.22 -6.80
C VAL A 108 -52.35 112.14 -5.59
N TRP A 109 -51.66 111.67 -4.56
CA TRP A 109 -51.31 112.45 -3.35
C TRP A 109 -50.31 113.57 -3.64
N GLU A 110 -49.25 113.32 -4.43
CA GLU A 110 -48.31 114.36 -4.87
C GLU A 110 -48.99 115.54 -5.57
N LYS A 111 -50.08 115.29 -6.31
CA LYS A 111 -50.85 116.31 -7.03
C LYS A 111 -51.80 117.13 -6.14
N LYS A 112 -51.94 116.80 -4.86
CA LYS A 112 -52.91 117.42 -3.94
C LYS A 112 -52.29 118.23 -2.79
N SER A 113 -50.97 118.20 -2.61
CA SER A 113 -50.34 118.89 -1.46
C SER A 113 -50.44 120.42 -1.59
N PRO A 114 -51.06 121.13 -0.62
CA PRO A 114 -51.02 122.59 -0.56
C PRO A 114 -49.64 123.11 -0.15
N GLU A 115 -49.37 124.38 -0.45
CA GLU A 115 -48.12 125.06 -0.11
C GLU A 115 -47.97 125.40 1.38
N HIS A 116 -46.74 125.76 1.75
CA HIS A 116 -46.13 125.51 3.05
C HIS A 116 -46.31 126.67 4.06
N ASP A 117 -46.80 126.38 5.27
CA ASP A 117 -46.82 127.34 6.39
C ASP A 117 -45.51 127.28 7.21
N MET A 118 -45.04 128.43 7.70
CA MET A 118 -43.69 128.65 8.23
C MET A 118 -43.46 128.03 9.63
N GLY A 119 -44.52 127.68 10.36
CA GLY A 119 -44.41 127.01 11.67
C GLY A 119 -43.75 125.63 11.58
N GLU A 120 -44.07 124.86 10.53
CA GLU A 120 -43.58 123.48 10.35
C GLU A 120 -42.07 123.39 10.14
N GLN A 121 -41.40 124.47 9.73
CA GLN A 121 -40.00 124.43 9.28
C GLN A 121 -39.03 124.04 10.42
N LYS A 122 -39.30 124.49 11.66
CA LYS A 122 -38.49 124.13 12.83
C LYS A 122 -38.66 122.67 13.22
N GLU A 123 -39.88 122.16 13.14
CA GLU A 123 -40.15 120.77 13.45
C GLU A 123 -39.61 119.84 12.37
N LYS A 124 -39.78 120.17 11.08
CA LYS A 124 -39.13 119.49 9.96
C LYS A 124 -37.62 119.41 10.15
N LYS A 125 -36.98 120.46 10.69
CA LYS A 125 -35.54 120.45 11.02
C LYS A 125 -35.20 119.49 12.17
N LEU A 126 -36.01 119.41 13.22
CA LEU A 126 -35.81 118.44 14.32
C LEU A 126 -36.07 117.00 13.86
N ARG A 127 -37.16 116.75 13.13
CA ARG A 127 -37.47 115.44 12.52
C ARG A 127 -36.34 115.00 11.60
N LEU A 128 -35.81 115.90 10.75
CA LEU A 128 -34.62 115.64 9.91
C LEU A 128 -33.39 115.22 10.74
N GLU A 129 -33.11 115.90 11.86
CA GLU A 129 -31.95 115.59 12.70
C GLU A 129 -32.11 114.24 13.42
N VAL A 130 -33.31 113.91 13.90
CA VAL A 130 -33.64 112.59 14.43
C VAL A 130 -33.47 111.51 13.36
N SER A 131 -33.97 111.75 12.13
CA SER A 131 -33.79 110.82 11.01
C SER A 131 -32.32 110.61 10.65
N LYS A 132 -31.47 111.66 10.65
CA LYS A 132 -30.02 111.51 10.44
C LYS A 132 -29.37 110.65 11.51
N ASN A 133 -29.69 110.89 12.78
CA ASN A 133 -29.14 110.10 13.90
C ASN A 133 -29.58 108.64 13.82
N LEU A 134 -30.83 108.37 13.45
CA LEU A 134 -31.32 107.01 13.21
C LEU A 134 -30.61 106.35 12.01
N ILE A 135 -30.42 107.06 10.90
CA ILE A 135 -29.67 106.56 9.74
C ILE A 135 -28.22 106.23 10.13
N ALA A 136 -27.56 107.10 10.91
CA ALA A 136 -26.20 106.84 11.38
C ALA A 136 -26.12 105.60 12.29
N ALA A 137 -27.09 105.43 13.20
CA ALA A 137 -27.17 104.25 14.06
C ALA A 137 -27.43 102.95 13.28
N LEU A 138 -28.36 102.97 12.31
CA LEU A 138 -28.64 101.83 11.44
C LEU A 138 -27.45 101.48 10.53
N GLN A 139 -26.71 102.49 10.06
CA GLN A 139 -25.48 102.24 9.30
C GLN A 139 -24.40 101.58 10.17
N GLU A 140 -24.28 101.94 11.44
CA GLU A 140 -23.31 101.34 12.35
C GLU A 140 -23.71 99.91 12.74
N GLU A 141 -25.00 99.67 13.01
CA GLU A 141 -25.54 98.32 13.22
C GLU A 141 -25.32 97.43 11.98
N ASN A 142 -25.56 97.96 10.77
CA ASN A 142 -25.28 97.22 9.53
C ASN A 142 -23.79 96.88 9.36
N ARG A 143 -22.86 97.77 9.78
CA ARG A 143 -21.41 97.47 9.79
C ARG A 143 -21.07 96.39 10.82
N SER A 144 -21.64 96.48 12.02
CA SER A 144 -21.51 95.48 13.09
C SER A 144 -21.96 94.11 12.60
N GLN A 145 -23.18 94.01 12.05
CA GLN A 145 -23.72 92.78 11.49
C GLN A 145 -22.91 92.25 10.31
N ALA A 146 -22.40 93.11 9.42
CA ALA A 146 -21.51 92.69 8.33
C ALA A 146 -20.23 92.01 8.87
N THR A 147 -19.55 92.62 9.84
CA THR A 147 -18.36 92.01 10.47
C THR A 147 -18.67 90.72 11.24
N GLN A 148 -19.86 90.60 11.83
CA GLN A 148 -20.32 89.35 12.43
C GLN A 148 -20.55 88.25 11.38
N ILE A 149 -21.14 88.59 10.23
CA ILE A 149 -21.35 87.66 9.11
C ILE A 149 -20.01 87.18 8.55
N GLU A 150 -19.04 88.07 8.35
CA GLU A 150 -17.67 87.72 7.91
C GLU A 150 -17.01 86.73 8.89
N SER A 151 -17.06 87.00 10.19
CA SER A 151 -16.50 86.09 11.21
C SER A 151 -17.19 84.72 11.27
N LEU A 152 -18.51 84.67 11.02
CA LEU A 152 -19.25 83.42 10.89
C LEU A 152 -18.89 82.64 9.61
N GLN A 153 -18.63 83.33 8.50
CA GLN A 153 -18.17 82.72 7.25
C GLN A 153 -16.75 82.12 7.40
N GLU A 154 -15.82 82.83 8.04
CA GLU A 154 -14.50 82.30 8.40
C GLU A 154 -14.62 81.05 9.28
N SER A 155 -15.46 81.13 10.31
CA SER A 155 -15.71 80.01 11.22
C SER A 155 -16.29 78.79 10.50
N LEU A 156 -17.23 79.00 9.57
CA LEU A 156 -17.81 77.96 8.74
C LEU A 156 -16.76 77.32 7.81
N GLY A 157 -15.88 78.12 7.21
CA GLY A 157 -14.76 77.62 6.40
C GLY A 157 -13.81 76.72 7.21
N ILE A 158 -13.45 77.13 8.44
CA ILE A 158 -12.63 76.32 9.36
C ILE A 158 -13.34 75.02 9.74
N TRP A 159 -14.66 75.04 9.97
CA TRP A 159 -15.42 73.82 10.25
C TRP A 159 -15.51 72.89 9.03
N GLN A 160 -15.70 73.43 7.83
CA GLN A 160 -15.70 72.66 6.60
C GLN A 160 -14.34 71.98 6.36
N GLU A 161 -13.23 72.71 6.52
CA GLU A 161 -11.88 72.12 6.38
C GLU A 161 -11.66 70.99 7.39
N ARG A 162 -12.14 71.14 8.63
CA ARG A 162 -12.10 70.09 9.66
C ARG A 162 -12.94 68.87 9.28
N CYS A 163 -14.10 69.05 8.66
CA CYS A 163 -14.90 67.95 8.10
C CYS A 163 -14.12 67.22 6.99
N ASP A 164 -13.55 67.94 6.03
CA ASP A 164 -12.76 67.36 4.93
C ASP A 164 -11.49 66.64 5.44
N GLN A 165 -10.88 67.11 6.53
CA GLN A 165 -9.78 66.43 7.21
C GLN A 165 -10.27 65.14 7.91
N ALA A 166 -11.41 65.19 8.60
CA ALA A 166 -11.99 64.03 9.29
C ALA A 166 -12.43 62.94 8.31
N GLU A 167 -13.04 63.30 7.18
CA GLU A 167 -13.44 62.34 6.13
C GLU A 167 -12.23 61.62 5.52
N ARG A 168 -11.14 62.34 5.23
CA ARG A 168 -9.88 61.74 4.77
C ARG A 168 -9.29 60.76 5.77
N LEU A 169 -9.31 61.09 7.07
CA LEU A 169 -8.86 60.20 8.14
C LEU A 169 -9.74 58.94 8.25
N VAL A 170 -11.07 59.08 8.14
CA VAL A 170 -12.00 57.95 8.14
C VAL A 170 -11.73 57.02 6.95
N GLU A 171 -11.46 57.56 5.77
CA GLU A 171 -11.18 56.74 4.58
C GLU A 171 -9.81 56.06 4.66
N GLU A 172 -8.79 56.72 5.21
CA GLU A 172 -7.49 56.08 5.49
C GLU A 172 -7.63 54.92 6.51
N LEU A 173 -8.45 55.11 7.56
CA LEU A 173 -8.73 54.07 8.54
C LEU A 173 -9.52 52.90 7.94
N ARG A 174 -10.50 53.15 7.06
CA ARG A 174 -11.22 52.11 6.31
C ARG A 174 -10.27 51.29 5.43
N LYS A 175 -9.36 51.96 4.71
CA LYS A 175 -8.34 51.30 3.89
C LYS A 175 -7.44 50.39 4.73
N LYS A 176 -6.89 50.91 5.85
CA LYS A 176 -6.07 50.12 6.78
C LYS A 176 -6.83 48.94 7.39
N LEU A 177 -8.11 49.12 7.70
CA LEU A 177 -8.96 48.03 8.21
C LEU A 177 -9.16 46.92 7.17
N ALA A 178 -9.37 47.28 5.90
CA ALA A 178 -9.48 46.32 4.80
C ALA A 178 -8.15 45.58 4.55
N GLU A 179 -7.02 46.28 4.54
CA GLU A 179 -5.68 45.69 4.43
C GLU A 179 -5.39 44.71 5.57
N ASN A 180 -5.68 45.10 6.82
CA ASN A 180 -5.57 44.22 7.98
C ASN A 180 -6.46 42.98 7.88
N HIS A 181 -7.69 43.11 7.37
CA HIS A 181 -8.60 41.96 7.20
C HIS A 181 -8.05 40.96 6.17
N VAL A 182 -7.48 41.43 5.05
CA VAL A 182 -6.81 40.57 4.05
C VAL A 182 -5.62 39.85 4.68
N GLN A 183 -4.77 40.54 5.46
CA GLN A 183 -3.63 39.92 6.15
C GLN A 183 -4.06 38.85 7.18
N VAL A 184 -5.16 39.08 7.90
CA VAL A 184 -5.73 38.08 8.84
C VAL A 184 -6.21 36.83 8.10
N GLU A 185 -6.91 36.99 6.97
CA GLU A 185 -7.37 35.85 6.16
C GLU A 185 -6.22 35.14 5.41
N GLU A 186 -5.13 35.84 5.06
CA GLU A 186 -3.89 35.22 4.60
C GLU A 186 -3.21 34.39 5.69
N THR A 187 -3.06 34.96 6.88
CA THR A 187 -2.48 34.28 8.05
C THR A 187 -3.30 33.04 8.43
N ARG A 188 -4.63 33.16 8.44
CA ARG A 188 -5.56 32.05 8.64
C ARG A 188 -5.39 30.94 7.60
N ARG A 189 -5.25 31.29 6.32
CA ARG A 189 -4.96 30.34 5.23
C ARG A 189 -3.58 29.68 5.35
N VAL A 190 -2.58 30.33 5.96
CA VAL A 190 -1.29 29.69 6.30
C VAL A 190 -1.47 28.69 7.44
N ILE A 191 -2.13 29.09 8.53
CA ILE A 191 -2.36 28.23 9.71
C ILE A 191 -3.11 26.95 9.33
N ILE A 192 -4.17 27.04 8.51
CA ILE A 192 -4.92 25.86 8.03
C ILE A 192 -4.01 24.88 7.28
N ARG A 193 -3.17 25.38 6.36
CA ARG A 193 -2.22 24.55 5.58
C ARG A 193 -1.09 23.96 6.42
N GLU A 194 -0.69 24.61 7.52
CA GLU A 194 0.22 24.02 8.51
C GLU A 194 -0.47 22.91 9.33
N MET A 195 -1.73 23.13 9.74
CA MET A 195 -2.51 22.11 10.45
C MET A 195 -2.78 20.87 9.60
N GLU A 196 -2.99 21.02 8.29
CA GLU A 196 -3.12 19.91 7.35
C GLU A 196 -1.82 19.11 7.25
N ARG A 197 -0.67 19.77 7.03
CA ARG A 197 0.65 19.12 7.04
C ARG A 197 0.99 18.43 8.37
N MET A 198 0.59 19.00 9.50
CA MET A 198 0.76 18.34 10.80
C MET A 198 -0.07 17.05 10.90
N LYS A 199 -1.29 17.01 10.35
CA LYS A 199 -2.09 15.77 10.31
C LYS A 199 -1.44 14.70 9.43
N GLU A 200 -0.95 15.09 8.25
CA GLU A 200 -0.21 14.19 7.34
C GLU A 200 1.06 13.63 8.01
N TYR A 201 1.81 14.47 8.72
CA TYR A 201 2.98 14.06 9.50
C TYR A 201 2.62 13.07 10.62
N THR A 202 1.55 13.34 11.39
CA THR A 202 1.07 12.42 12.44
C THR A 202 0.67 11.07 11.85
N ALA A 203 -0.12 11.05 10.77
CA ALA A 203 -0.52 9.80 10.11
C ALA A 203 0.69 9.01 9.55
N SER A 204 1.68 9.70 8.99
CA SER A 204 2.94 9.10 8.53
C SER A 204 3.75 8.49 9.69
N HIS A 205 3.80 9.17 10.84
CA HIS A 205 4.47 8.67 12.04
C HIS A 205 3.75 7.45 12.63
N GLU A 206 2.41 7.45 12.67
CA GLU A 206 1.60 6.29 13.07
C GLU A 206 1.89 5.08 12.15
N ALA A 207 1.85 5.26 10.82
CA ALA A 207 2.17 4.20 9.86
C ALA A 207 3.61 3.66 10.01
N GLN A 208 4.60 4.52 10.29
CA GLN A 208 5.97 4.09 10.59
C GLN A 208 6.08 3.30 11.91
N GLN A 209 5.32 3.69 12.93
CA GLN A 209 5.27 2.99 14.21
C GLN A 209 4.59 1.62 14.09
N ASP A 210 3.58 1.48 13.23
CA ASP A 210 2.94 0.19 12.91
C ASP A 210 3.88 -0.72 12.09
N GLN A 211 4.56 -0.16 11.08
CA GLN A 211 5.59 -0.88 10.32
C GLN A 211 6.70 -1.41 11.26
N LYS A 212 7.16 -0.59 12.20
CA LYS A 212 8.16 -0.97 13.21
C LYS A 212 7.67 -2.08 14.13
N GLN A 213 6.38 -2.08 14.52
CA GLN A 213 5.80 -3.17 15.31
C GLN A 213 5.70 -4.47 14.50
N SER A 214 5.29 -4.39 13.24
CA SER A 214 5.24 -5.53 12.31
C SER A 214 6.62 -6.17 12.11
N LEU A 215 7.64 -5.36 11.80
CA LEU A 215 9.02 -5.83 11.66
C LEU A 215 9.58 -6.42 12.96
N LYS A 216 9.22 -5.85 14.13
CA LYS A 216 9.61 -6.43 15.42
C LYS A 216 9.01 -7.83 15.61
N ALA A 217 7.74 -8.01 15.30
CA ALA A 217 7.08 -9.32 15.39
C ALA A 217 7.69 -10.34 14.40
N GLU A 218 8.02 -9.91 13.18
CA GLU A 218 8.71 -10.76 12.20
C GLU A 218 10.09 -11.20 12.71
N VAL A 219 10.89 -10.28 13.26
CA VAL A 219 12.20 -10.60 13.85
C VAL A 219 12.06 -11.54 15.05
N GLU A 220 11.04 -11.38 15.90
CA GLU A 220 10.77 -12.31 17.00
C GLU A 220 10.38 -13.72 16.50
N VAL A 221 9.63 -13.84 15.41
CA VAL A 221 9.32 -15.13 14.77
C VAL A 221 10.57 -15.76 14.15
N LYS A 222 11.35 -15.00 13.37
CA LYS A 222 12.59 -15.47 12.75
C LYS A 222 13.64 -15.88 13.78
N THR A 223 13.69 -15.21 14.93
CA THR A 223 14.58 -15.60 16.05
C THR A 223 14.18 -16.96 16.62
N LYS A 224 12.87 -17.25 16.75
CA LYS A 224 12.38 -18.57 17.18
C LYS A 224 12.68 -19.66 16.15
N GLU A 225 12.42 -19.40 14.86
CA GLU A 225 12.76 -20.32 13.76
C GLU A 225 14.26 -20.66 13.76
N CYS A 226 15.14 -19.67 13.90
CA CYS A 226 16.59 -19.89 14.01
C CYS A 226 16.96 -20.75 15.22
N GLY A 227 16.33 -20.54 16.39
CA GLY A 227 16.52 -21.37 17.57
C GLY A 227 16.08 -22.83 17.36
N GLU A 228 14.94 -23.05 16.71
CA GLU A 228 14.48 -24.39 16.34
C GLU A 228 15.43 -25.09 15.36
N LEU A 229 15.90 -24.38 14.33
CA LEU A 229 16.84 -24.90 13.35
C LEU A 229 18.19 -25.24 14.00
N GLN A 230 18.68 -24.40 14.91
CA GLN A 230 19.88 -24.69 15.70
C GLN A 230 19.72 -25.95 16.56
N ALA A 231 18.58 -26.12 17.24
CA ALA A 231 18.28 -27.32 18.03
C ALA A 231 18.05 -28.59 17.18
N ARG A 232 17.61 -28.45 15.92
CA ARG A 232 17.57 -29.57 14.96
C ARG A 232 18.98 -29.94 14.48
N TRP A 233 19.81 -28.94 14.18
CA TRP A 233 21.20 -29.15 13.75
C TRP A 233 22.06 -29.81 14.83
N GLN A 234 21.93 -29.38 16.10
CA GLN A 234 22.62 -30.00 17.24
C GLN A 234 22.25 -31.48 17.40
N ARG A 235 20.95 -31.84 17.32
CA ARG A 235 20.54 -33.25 17.37
C ARG A 235 21.08 -34.09 16.21
N ALA A 236 21.09 -33.54 14.99
CA ALA A 236 21.68 -34.23 13.85
C ALA A 236 23.20 -34.44 14.00
N GLU A 237 23.90 -33.50 14.65
CA GLU A 237 25.32 -33.61 14.99
C GLU A 237 25.57 -34.71 16.04
N GLU A 238 24.73 -34.79 17.08
CA GLU A 238 24.73 -35.85 18.09
C GLU A 238 24.45 -37.25 17.50
N GLU A 239 23.41 -37.35 16.65
CA GLU A 239 23.05 -38.58 15.92
C GLU A 239 24.21 -39.04 15.01
N ARG A 240 24.84 -38.10 14.27
CA ARG A 240 26.01 -38.40 13.42
C ARG A 240 27.18 -38.93 14.23
N ASP A 241 27.45 -38.35 15.39
CA ASP A 241 28.54 -38.80 16.27
C ASP A 241 28.22 -40.12 16.95
N GLN A 242 26.95 -40.43 17.21
CA GLN A 242 26.50 -41.75 17.62
C GLN A 242 26.71 -42.80 16.51
N CYS A 243 26.26 -42.53 15.28
CA CYS A 243 26.51 -43.42 14.14
C CYS A 243 28.02 -43.62 13.88
N ARG A 244 28.86 -42.59 14.11
CA ARG A 244 30.33 -42.72 14.01
C ARG A 244 30.89 -43.72 15.03
N LYS A 245 30.38 -43.73 16.27
CA LYS A 245 30.76 -44.72 17.30
C LYS A 245 30.30 -46.12 16.89
N GLU A 246 29.07 -46.28 16.43
CA GLU A 246 28.53 -47.57 15.97
C GLU A 246 29.32 -48.16 14.80
N ILE A 247 29.66 -47.34 13.80
CA ILE A 247 30.53 -47.74 12.68
C ILE A 247 31.91 -48.18 13.19
N GLN A 248 32.45 -47.53 14.21
CA GLN A 248 33.73 -47.93 14.78
C GLN A 248 33.64 -49.26 15.54
N SER A 249 32.61 -49.44 16.38
CA SER A 249 32.34 -50.71 17.07
C SER A 249 32.14 -51.87 16.09
N LEU A 250 31.39 -51.66 15.00
CA LEU A 250 31.18 -52.66 13.94
C LEU A 250 32.46 -53.00 13.19
N LYS A 251 33.33 -52.01 12.92
CA LYS A 251 34.66 -52.25 12.33
C LYS A 251 35.54 -53.09 13.24
N ASP A 252 35.52 -52.84 14.54
CA ASP A 252 36.36 -53.58 15.49
C ASP A 252 35.83 -55.00 15.72
N LEU A 253 34.50 -55.19 15.80
CA LEU A 253 33.85 -56.52 15.78
C LEU A 253 34.18 -57.30 14.49
N LEU A 254 34.19 -56.65 13.32
CA LEU A 254 34.54 -57.28 12.05
C LEU A 254 36.02 -57.71 12.01
N LYS A 255 36.94 -56.89 12.56
CA LYS A 255 38.35 -57.28 12.71
C LYS A 255 38.49 -58.49 13.63
N GLU A 256 37.80 -58.49 14.77
CA GLU A 256 37.80 -59.60 15.72
C GLU A 256 37.26 -60.89 15.10
N SER A 257 36.12 -60.81 14.40
CA SER A 257 35.55 -61.95 13.65
C SER A 257 36.52 -62.47 12.57
N THR A 258 37.17 -61.58 11.81
CA THR A 258 38.18 -61.97 10.80
C THR A 258 39.41 -62.61 11.44
N ALA A 259 39.86 -62.10 12.60
CA ALA A 259 40.96 -62.68 13.35
C ALA A 259 40.60 -64.07 13.90
N GLY A 260 39.38 -64.25 14.41
CA GLY A 260 38.84 -65.53 14.87
C GLY A 260 38.70 -66.55 13.73
N GLU A 261 38.15 -66.14 12.59
CA GLU A 261 38.01 -67.01 11.41
C GLU A 261 39.38 -67.44 10.85
N THR A 262 40.34 -66.52 10.73
CA THR A 262 41.70 -66.88 10.29
C THR A 262 42.44 -67.75 11.31
N ALA A 263 42.16 -67.63 12.61
CA ALA A 263 42.68 -68.54 13.62
C ALA A 263 42.05 -69.94 13.50
N ALA A 264 40.72 -70.03 13.35
CA ALA A 264 40.01 -71.29 13.17
C ALA A 264 40.39 -72.01 11.87
N LEU A 265 40.64 -71.27 10.79
CA LEU A 265 41.17 -71.81 9.53
C LEU A 265 42.57 -72.41 9.73
N ARG A 266 43.51 -71.69 10.37
CA ARG A 266 44.84 -72.24 10.69
C ARG A 266 44.76 -73.47 11.60
N GLU A 267 43.88 -73.47 12.59
CA GLU A 267 43.69 -74.65 13.46
C GLU A 267 43.14 -75.84 12.65
N ARG A 268 42.18 -75.61 11.76
CA ARG A 268 41.63 -76.64 10.86
C ARG A 268 42.70 -77.19 9.91
N GLU A 269 43.51 -76.32 9.30
CA GLU A 269 44.67 -76.71 8.48
C GLU A 269 45.67 -77.54 9.29
N GLN A 270 46.01 -77.12 10.51
CA GLN A 270 46.92 -77.85 11.39
C GLN A 270 46.38 -79.23 11.77
N ARG A 271 45.08 -79.34 12.10
CA ARG A 271 44.42 -80.63 12.36
C ARG A 271 44.42 -81.53 11.11
N LEU A 272 44.21 -80.98 9.91
CA LEU A 272 44.28 -81.72 8.65
C LEU A 272 45.71 -82.20 8.34
N VAL A 273 46.73 -81.38 8.59
CA VAL A 273 48.15 -81.75 8.44
C VAL A 273 48.51 -82.87 9.42
N GLN A 274 48.10 -82.77 10.69
CA GLN A 274 48.30 -83.84 11.68
C GLN A 274 47.60 -85.14 11.26
N ALA A 275 46.33 -85.09 10.84
CA ALA A 275 45.61 -86.26 10.36
C ALA A 275 46.28 -86.92 9.15
N ALA A 276 46.77 -86.11 8.20
CA ALA A 276 47.52 -86.60 7.04
C ALA A 276 48.87 -87.22 7.43
N GLN A 277 49.57 -86.66 8.44
CA GLN A 277 50.80 -87.26 8.99
C GLN A 277 50.51 -88.62 9.63
N THR A 278 49.50 -88.72 10.51
CA THR A 278 49.10 -90.00 11.14
C THR A 278 48.68 -91.05 10.11
N GLN A 279 47.93 -90.67 9.06
CA GLN A 279 47.62 -91.59 7.96
C GLN A 279 48.88 -92.03 7.21
N ARG A 280 49.85 -91.15 7.00
CA ARG A 280 51.12 -91.47 6.33
C ARG A 280 51.99 -92.42 7.16
N GLU A 281 52.01 -92.25 8.48
CA GLU A 281 52.67 -93.16 9.43
C GLU A 281 52.00 -94.53 9.41
N GLN A 282 50.66 -94.60 9.48
CA GLN A 282 49.91 -95.85 9.35
C GLN A 282 50.19 -96.57 8.02
N LEU A 283 50.21 -95.84 6.90
CA LEU A 283 50.58 -96.38 5.59
C LEU A 283 52.03 -96.86 5.54
N SER A 284 52.96 -96.18 6.22
CA SER A 284 54.36 -96.63 6.34
C SER A 284 54.48 -97.95 7.11
N VAL A 285 53.76 -98.09 8.23
CA VAL A 285 53.72 -99.34 9.01
C VAL A 285 53.11 -100.48 8.20
N VAL A 286 52.04 -100.23 7.45
CA VAL A 286 51.44 -101.22 6.54
C VAL A 286 52.40 -101.58 5.40
N ALA A 287 53.13 -100.61 4.84
CA ALA A 287 54.14 -100.86 3.81
C ALA A 287 55.29 -101.74 4.34
N GLU A 288 55.82 -101.47 5.54
CA GLU A 288 56.84 -102.32 6.18
C GLU A 288 56.33 -103.73 6.47
N GLN A 289 55.06 -103.88 6.86
CA GLN A 289 54.44 -105.20 7.06
C GLN A 289 54.31 -105.95 5.73
N LEU A 290 53.86 -105.28 4.67
CA LEU A 290 53.80 -105.86 3.33
C LEU A 290 55.18 -106.23 2.80
N GLU A 291 56.21 -105.39 3.00
CA GLU A 291 57.58 -105.67 2.57
C GLU A 291 58.15 -106.90 3.31
N LYS A 292 57.90 -107.04 4.62
CA LYS A 292 58.24 -108.25 5.38
C LYS A 292 57.51 -109.50 4.90
N GLN A 293 56.21 -109.39 4.54
CA GLN A 293 55.44 -110.51 3.98
C GLN A 293 55.92 -110.90 2.58
N VAL A 294 56.24 -109.93 1.73
CA VAL A 294 56.82 -110.16 0.39
C VAL A 294 58.22 -110.76 0.50
N PHE A 295 59.05 -110.31 1.45
CA PHE A 295 60.34 -110.93 1.74
C PHE A 295 60.18 -112.40 2.15
N TRP A 296 59.29 -112.70 3.11
CA TRP A 296 59.00 -114.07 3.54
C TRP A 296 58.45 -114.95 2.41
N ALA A 297 57.55 -114.42 1.59
CA ALA A 297 57.01 -115.14 0.43
C ALA A 297 58.11 -115.42 -0.61
N ASN A 298 59.01 -114.46 -0.84
CA ASN A 298 60.15 -114.61 -1.74
C ASN A 298 61.16 -115.65 -1.21
N THR A 299 61.48 -115.65 0.09
CA THR A 299 62.38 -116.67 0.65
C THR A 299 61.76 -118.07 0.57
N VAL A 300 60.48 -118.23 0.89
CA VAL A 300 59.77 -119.52 0.74
C VAL A 300 59.70 -119.97 -0.73
N CYS A 301 59.44 -119.04 -1.67
CA CYS A 301 59.49 -119.37 -3.10
C CYS A 301 60.91 -119.73 -3.58
N GLN A 302 61.94 -119.10 -3.02
CA GLN A 302 63.34 -119.39 -3.34
C GLN A 302 63.79 -120.74 -2.76
N GLU A 303 63.35 -121.07 -1.54
CA GLU A 303 63.50 -122.39 -0.92
C GLU A 303 62.80 -123.47 -1.77
N GLN A 304 61.54 -123.27 -2.16
CA GLN A 304 60.84 -124.19 -3.06
C GLN A 304 61.51 -124.30 -4.44
N TRP A 305 62.12 -123.24 -4.97
CA TRP A 305 62.92 -123.32 -6.19
C TRP A 305 64.22 -124.12 -6.01
N GLN A 306 64.83 -124.06 -4.82
CA GLN A 306 65.99 -124.90 -4.48
C GLN A 306 65.57 -126.36 -4.26
N GLU A 307 64.44 -126.62 -3.60
CA GLU A 307 63.85 -127.96 -3.45
C GLU A 307 63.44 -128.55 -4.80
N LEU A 308 62.85 -127.75 -5.71
CA LEU A 308 62.61 -128.17 -7.09
C LEU A 308 63.93 -128.38 -7.85
N GLY A 309 64.98 -127.63 -7.52
CA GLY A 309 66.33 -127.84 -8.04
C GLY A 309 66.93 -129.17 -7.61
N THR A 310 66.84 -129.53 -6.33
CA THR A 310 67.34 -130.80 -5.77
C THR A 310 66.45 -131.98 -6.16
N LEU A 311 65.13 -131.82 -6.21
CA LEU A 311 64.20 -132.78 -6.79
C LEU A 311 64.50 -133.02 -8.27
N ARG A 312 64.78 -131.98 -9.05
CA ARG A 312 65.19 -132.12 -10.45
C ARG A 312 66.54 -132.81 -10.59
N ALA A 313 67.51 -132.51 -9.72
CA ALA A 313 68.81 -133.20 -9.69
C ALA A 313 68.65 -134.69 -9.36
N THR A 314 67.87 -135.03 -8.33
CA THR A 314 67.56 -136.43 -7.96
C THR A 314 66.69 -137.14 -9.00
N LEU A 315 65.82 -136.44 -9.75
CA LEU A 315 65.11 -137.01 -10.90
C LEU A 315 66.01 -137.24 -12.11
N ILE A 316 67.04 -136.41 -12.32
CA ILE A 316 68.09 -136.65 -13.32
C ILE A 316 68.92 -137.87 -12.90
N GLU A 317 69.34 -137.95 -11.63
CA GLU A 317 70.09 -139.08 -11.09
C GLU A 317 69.26 -140.38 -11.12
N ALA A 318 67.98 -140.35 -10.73
CA ALA A 318 67.04 -141.46 -10.89
C ALA A 318 66.77 -141.79 -12.38
N GLY A 319 66.80 -140.79 -13.26
CA GLY A 319 66.81 -140.95 -14.72
C GLY A 319 68.02 -141.75 -15.19
N GLU A 320 69.21 -141.43 -14.70
CA GLU A 320 70.42 -142.22 -14.97
C GLU A 320 70.35 -143.62 -14.36
N TRP A 321 69.80 -143.78 -13.16
CA TRP A 321 69.57 -145.11 -12.57
C TRP A 321 68.57 -145.93 -13.37
N THR A 322 67.53 -145.31 -13.93
CA THR A 322 66.56 -145.99 -14.81
C THR A 322 67.10 -146.27 -16.20
N GLU A 323 68.02 -145.48 -16.75
CA GLU A 323 68.79 -145.83 -17.96
C GLU A 323 69.81 -146.96 -17.70
N ARG A 324 70.54 -146.93 -16.58
CA ARG A 324 71.40 -148.04 -16.14
C ARG A 324 70.58 -149.33 -15.93
N ALA A 325 69.40 -149.22 -15.31
CA ALA A 325 68.48 -150.35 -15.14
C ALA A 325 67.87 -150.82 -16.47
N ARG A 326 67.50 -149.92 -17.39
CA ARG A 326 67.06 -150.29 -18.75
C ARG A 326 68.14 -151.02 -19.52
N THR A 327 69.40 -150.59 -19.41
CA THR A 327 70.56 -151.25 -20.02
C THR A 327 70.72 -152.70 -19.51
N ILE A 328 70.36 -152.96 -18.25
CA ILE A 328 70.35 -154.31 -17.65
C ILE A 328 69.10 -155.11 -18.04
N TYR A 329 67.92 -154.47 -18.10
CA TYR A 329 66.63 -155.13 -18.29
C TYR A 329 66.28 -155.42 -19.76
N LEU A 330 66.85 -154.68 -20.72
CA LEU A 330 66.64 -154.85 -22.17
C LEU A 330 67.41 -156.04 -22.79
N LYS A 331 67.62 -157.10 -22.00
CA LYS A 331 68.02 -158.44 -22.47
C LYS A 331 66.92 -159.50 -22.25
N GLY A 332 65.71 -159.09 -21.83
CA GLY A 332 64.59 -159.96 -21.41
C GLY A 332 63.23 -159.72 -22.09
N ARG A 333 63.18 -159.81 -23.42
CA ARG A 333 62.05 -160.22 -24.30
C ARG A 333 60.56 -159.97 -23.87
N ALA A 334 59.93 -159.03 -24.60
CA ALA A 334 58.57 -159.07 -25.20
C ALA A 334 57.23 -159.01 -24.38
N ASN A 335 56.43 -157.97 -24.75
CA ASN A 335 54.95 -157.81 -24.92
C ASN A 335 54.02 -159.05 -24.92
N PRO A 336 52.65 -158.91 -24.77
CA PRO A 336 51.81 -157.76 -25.19
C PRO A 336 50.60 -157.33 -24.28
N GLU A 337 49.89 -156.26 -24.73
CA GLU A 337 48.43 -155.90 -24.62
C GLU A 337 47.66 -156.12 -23.28
N ILE A 338 46.89 -155.14 -22.75
CA ILE A 338 45.47 -154.78 -23.05
C ILE A 338 45.09 -153.61 -22.08
N GLN A 339 44.07 -152.74 -22.24
CA GLN A 339 43.38 -152.01 -23.34
C GLN A 339 42.29 -151.10 -22.69
N GLU A 340 41.83 -150.00 -23.34
CA GLU A 340 40.58 -149.22 -23.02
C GLU A 340 40.51 -148.45 -21.65
N ASN A 341 39.74 -147.37 -21.43
CA ASN A 341 38.97 -146.46 -22.30
C ASN A 341 38.67 -145.09 -21.61
N ILE A 342 38.39 -144.05 -22.42
CA ILE A 342 37.34 -142.99 -22.30
C ILE A 342 36.93 -142.47 -20.88
N GLY A 343 36.83 -141.16 -20.60
CA GLY A 343 37.05 -139.95 -21.40
C GLY A 343 36.31 -138.69 -20.89
N LYS A 344 36.60 -137.53 -21.54
CA LYS A 344 35.84 -136.27 -21.67
C LYS A 344 34.76 -135.88 -20.62
N ARG A 345 34.93 -134.70 -19.98
CA ARG A 345 34.02 -133.52 -20.17
C ARG A 345 34.54 -132.21 -19.56
N ILE A 346 34.86 -131.25 -20.43
CA ILE A 346 34.57 -129.79 -20.29
C ILE A 346 33.07 -129.59 -20.66
N PRO A 347 32.42 -128.39 -20.65
CA PRO A 347 32.81 -127.02 -20.23
C PRO A 347 31.78 -126.41 -19.22
N LYS A 348 31.83 -125.14 -18.77
CA LYS A 348 31.48 -123.87 -19.47
C LYS A 348 31.78 -122.69 -18.53
N GLU A 349 32.31 -121.53 -18.95
CA GLU A 349 31.93 -120.59 -20.04
C GLU A 349 30.88 -119.56 -19.58
N GLU A 350 31.14 -118.28 -19.94
CA GLU A 350 30.26 -117.09 -20.01
C GLU A 350 30.47 -115.93 -19.00
N LYS A 351 30.87 -114.78 -19.60
CA LYS A 351 30.25 -113.42 -19.55
C LYS A 351 29.91 -112.79 -18.18
N GLY A 352 30.02 -111.47 -17.97
CA GLY A 352 30.44 -110.37 -18.84
C GLY A 352 29.89 -109.02 -18.34
N THR A 353 30.59 -107.94 -18.71
CA THR A 353 29.99 -106.68 -19.23
C THR A 353 29.11 -105.79 -18.31
N MET A 354 29.68 -104.62 -17.97
CA MET A 354 29.04 -103.28 -17.79
C MET A 354 28.15 -102.95 -16.57
N THR A 355 28.35 -101.70 -16.09
CA THR A 355 27.40 -100.73 -15.51
C THR A 355 26.39 -101.17 -14.44
N THR A 356 26.49 -100.62 -13.22
CA THR A 356 25.58 -99.56 -12.67
C THR A 356 25.97 -99.16 -11.23
N GLU A 357 26.03 -97.83 -10.99
CA GLU A 357 25.45 -97.00 -9.90
C GLU A 357 25.14 -97.52 -8.45
N PRO A 358 24.82 -96.62 -7.48
CA PRO A 358 25.20 -96.77 -6.06
C PRO A 358 24.03 -97.14 -5.11
N PRO A 359 24.28 -97.23 -3.80
CA PRO A 359 23.25 -97.08 -2.77
C PRO A 359 23.16 -95.63 -2.26
N GLU A 360 21.92 -95.20 -2.04
CA GLU A 360 21.53 -93.87 -1.59
C GLU A 360 21.89 -93.60 -0.12
N THR A 361 22.26 -92.36 0.18
CA THR A 361 22.03 -91.76 1.50
C THR A 361 21.10 -90.57 1.30
N GLU A 362 19.94 -90.58 1.95
CA GLU A 362 18.93 -89.52 1.80
C GLU A 362 19.48 -88.15 2.23
N VAL A 363 19.69 -87.25 1.26
CA VAL A 363 19.93 -85.83 1.51
C VAL A 363 18.67 -85.06 1.11
N VAL A 364 18.17 -84.27 2.05
CA VAL A 364 16.96 -83.46 1.98
C VAL A 364 16.84 -82.69 0.67
N VAL A 365 15.71 -82.90 -0.03
CA VAL A 365 15.33 -82.15 -1.23
C VAL A 365 15.20 -80.66 -0.88
N THR A 366 16.12 -79.85 -1.40
CA THR A 366 15.94 -78.39 -1.54
C THR A 366 15.86 -78.08 -3.02
N GLY A 367 14.74 -77.47 -3.42
CA GLY A 367 14.30 -77.46 -4.82
C GLY A 367 15.20 -76.65 -5.75
N LYS A 368 15.70 -77.29 -6.80
CA LYS A 368 16.12 -76.57 -8.01
C LYS A 368 14.86 -76.08 -8.73
N GLU A 369 14.44 -74.84 -8.45
CA GLU A 369 13.48 -74.14 -9.30
C GLU A 369 14.02 -74.17 -10.74
N SER A 370 13.26 -74.75 -11.67
CA SER A 370 13.65 -74.74 -13.08
C SER A 370 13.66 -73.31 -13.61
N VAL A 371 14.49 -73.03 -14.61
CA VAL A 371 14.60 -71.67 -15.19
C VAL A 371 13.21 -71.08 -15.57
N PRO A 372 12.26 -71.84 -16.15
CA PRO A 372 10.88 -71.37 -16.35
C PRO A 372 10.16 -70.92 -15.06
N THR A 373 10.35 -71.61 -13.93
CA THR A 373 9.75 -71.25 -12.64
C THR A 373 10.28 -69.90 -12.13
N ILE A 374 11.59 -69.65 -12.27
CA ILE A 374 12.22 -68.39 -11.88
C ILE A 374 11.72 -67.25 -12.75
N VAL A 375 11.61 -67.45 -14.08
CA VAL A 375 11.06 -66.44 -15.01
C VAL A 375 9.62 -66.09 -14.66
N ILE A 376 8.75 -67.08 -14.47
CA ILE A 376 7.34 -66.88 -14.09
C ILE A 376 7.22 -66.15 -12.74
N ARG A 377 8.15 -66.38 -11.80
CA ARG A 377 8.18 -65.68 -10.51
C ARG A 377 8.58 -64.22 -10.68
N LEU A 378 9.64 -63.95 -11.44
CA LEU A 378 10.13 -62.59 -11.72
C LEU A 378 9.09 -61.77 -12.49
N GLU A 379 8.39 -62.32 -13.48
CA GLU A 379 7.27 -61.63 -14.15
C GLU A 379 6.15 -61.24 -13.17
N ARG A 380 5.84 -62.12 -12.20
CA ARG A 380 4.79 -61.90 -11.19
C ARG A 380 5.20 -60.92 -10.09
N GLU A 381 6.50 -60.78 -9.83
CA GLU A 381 7.06 -59.76 -8.93
C GLU A 381 7.17 -58.41 -9.65
N TRP A 382 7.63 -58.39 -10.91
CA TRP A 382 7.67 -57.20 -11.77
C TRP A 382 6.28 -56.59 -11.97
N LYS A 383 5.27 -57.42 -12.27
CA LYS A 383 3.88 -56.94 -12.41
C LYS A 383 3.35 -56.29 -11.13
N ARG A 384 3.56 -56.92 -9.96
CA ARG A 384 3.20 -56.34 -8.65
C ARG A 384 3.92 -55.03 -8.36
N TRP A 385 5.22 -54.95 -8.67
CA TRP A 385 5.98 -53.71 -8.52
C TRP A 385 5.44 -52.60 -9.42
N THR A 386 5.10 -52.92 -10.66
CA THR A 386 4.52 -51.95 -11.62
C THR A 386 3.15 -51.45 -11.16
N GLU A 387 2.30 -52.34 -10.65
CA GLU A 387 0.97 -52.01 -10.11
C GLU A 387 1.08 -51.14 -8.84
N GLN A 388 2.00 -51.46 -7.93
CA GLN A 388 2.25 -50.66 -6.72
C GLN A 388 2.81 -49.26 -7.06
N TYR A 389 3.78 -49.18 -7.97
CA TYR A 389 4.37 -47.91 -8.39
C TYR A 389 3.35 -46.99 -9.08
N ALA A 390 2.40 -47.56 -9.85
CA ALA A 390 1.30 -46.81 -10.44
C ALA A 390 0.34 -46.23 -9.39
N LEU A 391 0.05 -46.97 -8.30
CA LEU A 391 -0.75 -46.47 -7.17
C LEU A 391 -0.04 -45.34 -6.43
N GLU A 392 1.26 -45.47 -6.16
CA GLU A 392 2.06 -44.44 -5.49
C GLU A 392 2.15 -43.14 -6.33
N LEU A 393 2.35 -43.25 -7.65
CA LEU A 393 2.35 -42.09 -8.55
C LEU A 393 0.98 -41.41 -8.65
N ASN A 394 -0.11 -42.16 -8.64
CA ASN A 394 -1.46 -41.58 -8.63
C ASN A 394 -1.75 -40.86 -7.31
N SER A 395 -1.37 -41.44 -6.17
CA SER A 395 -1.50 -40.76 -4.86
C SER A 395 -0.67 -39.48 -4.78
N LEU A 396 0.54 -39.46 -5.36
CA LEU A 396 1.35 -38.24 -5.46
C LEU A 396 0.70 -37.19 -6.38
N ARG A 397 0.13 -37.58 -7.52
CA ARG A 397 -0.63 -36.68 -8.41
C ARG A 397 -1.79 -36.02 -7.68
N GLU A 398 -2.64 -36.80 -7.00
CA GLU A 398 -3.78 -36.29 -6.23
C GLU A 398 -3.35 -35.29 -5.15
N ARG A 399 -2.24 -35.57 -4.45
CA ARG A 399 -1.68 -34.65 -3.44
C ARG A 399 -1.15 -33.35 -4.05
N VAL A 400 -0.59 -33.38 -5.27
CA VAL A 400 -0.15 -32.16 -5.98
C VAL A 400 -1.37 -31.34 -6.42
N GLU A 401 -2.41 -31.97 -6.97
CA GLU A 401 -3.64 -31.28 -7.35
C GLU A 401 -4.37 -30.66 -6.14
N GLU A 402 -4.42 -31.36 -5.01
CA GLU A 402 -4.94 -30.85 -3.73
C GLU A 402 -4.18 -29.60 -3.26
N LEU A 403 -2.85 -29.58 -3.38
CA LEU A 403 -2.02 -28.42 -3.03
C LEU A 403 -2.23 -27.24 -3.99
N SER A 404 -2.36 -27.49 -5.30
CA SER A 404 -2.72 -26.45 -6.27
C SER A 404 -4.07 -25.80 -5.95
N ARG A 405 -5.12 -26.60 -5.68
CA ARG A 405 -6.44 -26.08 -5.31
C ARG A 405 -6.42 -25.22 -4.04
N ARG A 406 -5.59 -25.59 -3.05
CA ARG A 406 -5.44 -24.81 -1.81
C ARG A 406 -4.76 -23.46 -2.03
N ASN A 407 -3.83 -23.38 -2.99
CA ASN A 407 -3.15 -22.12 -3.32
C ASN A 407 -4.08 -21.15 -4.08
N ASP A 408 -4.95 -21.66 -4.97
CA ASP A 408 -5.90 -20.81 -5.72
C ASP A 408 -7.00 -20.18 -4.84
N VAL A 409 -7.38 -20.84 -3.74
CA VAL A 409 -8.38 -20.32 -2.77
C VAL A 409 -7.81 -19.20 -1.87
N GLY A 410 -6.49 -18.96 -1.92
CA GLY A 410 -5.79 -17.96 -1.10
C GLY A 410 -5.88 -16.50 -1.60
N VAL A 411 -6.46 -16.24 -2.78
CA VAL A 411 -6.60 -14.87 -3.31
C VAL A 411 -7.77 -14.17 -2.61
N ILE A 412 -7.50 -13.65 -1.41
CA ILE A 412 -8.42 -12.75 -0.70
C ILE A 412 -8.69 -11.54 -1.61
N PRO A 413 -9.95 -11.24 -1.97
CA PRO A 413 -10.25 -10.06 -2.76
C PRO A 413 -9.88 -8.82 -1.92
N VAL A 414 -8.91 -8.06 -2.41
CA VAL A 414 -8.53 -6.77 -1.82
C VAL A 414 -9.70 -5.81 -2.05
N SER A 415 -10.54 -5.65 -1.03
CA SER A 415 -11.62 -4.66 -1.03
C SER A 415 -11.03 -3.27 -1.26
N SER A 416 -11.29 -2.70 -2.43
CA SER A 416 -10.88 -1.33 -2.74
C SER A 416 -11.63 -0.35 -1.83
N PRO A 417 -10.94 0.55 -1.10
CA PRO A 417 -11.62 1.55 -0.29
C PRO A 417 -12.29 2.60 -1.18
N VAL A 418 -13.51 2.98 -0.80
CA VAL A 418 -14.30 4.10 -1.34
C VAL A 418 -14.66 5.00 -0.16
#